data_AF-A0A2V9KF97-F1
#
_entry.id   AF-A0A2V9KF97-F1
#
_cell.length_a   1.000
_cell.length_b   1.000
_cell.length_c   1.000
_cell.angle_alpha   90.00
_cell.angle_beta   90.00
_cell.angle_gamma   90.00
#
_symmetry.space_group_name_H-M   'P 1'
#
loop_
_entity.id
_entity.type
_entity.pdbx_description
1 polymer ?
#
loop_
_entity_poly.entity_id
_entity_poly.type
_entity_poly.pdbx_seq_one_letter_code
_entity_poly.pdbx_strand_id
1 'polypeptide(L)'
;MLETIAGIIHKVTPWAAGIVIAYYAHSSIQSLAGHATFADIGIKFLADFRISEVVSYAVGAGGVIYGARMGKLKKDAIERMAGRIKELETKMDPGRSSSRLTPRGETRSEDKP
;
A
#
# COMPACT_ATOMS: atom_id res chain seq x y z
N MET A 1 6.46 -43.95 59.47
CA MET A 1 7.48 -43.88 58.40
C MET A 1 6.87 -43.90 57.00
N LEU A 2 6.02 -44.89 56.67
CA LEU A 2 5.40 -44.99 55.33
C LEU A 2 4.56 -43.78 54.93
N GLU A 3 3.78 -43.20 55.85
CA GLU A 3 2.94 -42.03 55.56
C GLU A 3 3.75 -40.75 55.28
N THR A 4 4.87 -40.57 55.98
CA THR A 4 5.77 -39.44 55.77
C THR A 4 6.45 -39.52 54.40
N ILE A 5 6.83 -40.72 53.98
CA ILE A 5 7.42 -40.99 52.66
C ILE A 5 6.39 -40.70 51.56
N ALA A 6 5.14 -41.17 51.72
CA ALA A 6 4.07 -40.90 50.77
C ALA A 6 3.79 -39.38 50.61
N GLY A 7 3.79 -38.64 51.71
CA GLY A 7 3.61 -37.18 51.68
C GLY A 7 4.74 -36.43 50.95
N ILE A 8 5.98 -36.90 51.07
CA ILE A 8 7.13 -36.32 50.37
C ILE A 8 7.05 -36.62 48.88
N ILE A 9 6.71 -37.85 48.49
CA ILE A 9 6.57 -38.24 47.08
C ILE A 9 5.51 -37.38 46.38
N HIS A 10 4.32 -37.22 46.98
CA HIS A 10 3.27 -36.37 46.40
C HIS A 10 3.70 -34.92 46.22
N LYS A 11 4.56 -34.39 47.08
CA LYS A 11 5.09 -33.03 46.95
C LYS A 11 6.16 -32.94 45.86
N VAL A 12 7.05 -33.92 45.72
CA VAL A 12 8.17 -33.88 44.77
C VAL A 12 7.75 -34.18 43.33
N THR A 13 6.78 -35.08 43.13
CA THR A 13 6.27 -35.47 41.80
C THR A 13 5.88 -34.30 40.88
N PRO A 14 5.10 -33.28 41.31
CA PRO A 14 4.74 -32.18 40.42
C PRO A 14 5.94 -31.30 40.02
N TRP A 15 6.91 -31.11 40.92
CA TRP A 15 8.14 -30.36 40.61
C TRP A 15 9.05 -31.13 39.65
N ALA A 16 9.20 -32.43 39.86
CA ALA A 16 9.95 -33.30 38.96
C ALA A 16 9.30 -33.33 37.56
N ALA A 17 7.97 -33.45 37.49
CA ALA A 17 7.24 -33.37 36.23
C ALA A 17 7.43 -32.01 35.53
N GLY A 18 7.39 -30.90 36.28
CA GLY A 18 7.64 -29.57 35.75
C GLY A 18 9.04 -29.42 35.12
N ILE A 19 10.07 -29.97 35.76
CA ILE A 19 11.46 -29.96 35.24
C ILE A 19 11.56 -30.77 33.95
N VAL A 20 10.93 -31.95 33.89
CA VAL A 20 10.93 -32.82 32.70
C VAL A 20 10.21 -32.13 31.53
N ILE A 21 9.05 -31.52 31.79
CA ILE A 21 8.31 -30.76 30.78
C ILE A 21 9.16 -29.58 30.27
N ALA A 22 9.80 -28.83 31.15
CA ALA A 22 10.66 -27.72 30.78
C ALA A 22 11.86 -28.16 29.92
N TYR A 23 12.47 -29.30 30.26
CA TYR A 23 13.57 -29.88 29.49
C TYR A 23 13.16 -30.27 28.07
N TYR A 24 12.02 -30.96 27.90
CA TYR A 24 11.51 -31.33 26.58
C TYR A 24 10.99 -30.13 25.77
N ALA A 25 10.44 -29.11 26.44
CA ALA A 25 10.06 -27.85 25.80
C ALA A 25 11.29 -27.11 25.26
N HIS A 26 12.37 -27.02 26.05
CA HIS A 26 13.64 -26.47 25.60
C HIS A 26 14.22 -27.24 24.41
N SER A 27 14.23 -28.58 24.48
CA SER A 27 14.72 -29.43 23.39
C SER A 27 13.90 -29.27 22.10
N SER A 28 12.57 -29.08 22.23
CA SER A 28 11.69 -28.80 21.08
C SER A 28 12.05 -27.46 20.43
N ILE A 29 12.25 -26.40 21.23
CA ILE A 29 12.65 -25.08 20.74
C ILE A 29 14.03 -25.13 20.07
N GLN A 30 14.98 -25.86 20.65
CA GLN A 30 16.33 -26.01 20.08
C GLN A 30 16.30 -26.76 18.74
N SER A 31 15.45 -27.77 18.58
CA SER A 31 15.24 -28.44 17.28
C SER A 31 14.57 -27.53 16.24
N LEU A 32 13.84 -26.52 16.69
CA LEU A 32 13.15 -25.53 15.86
C LEU A 32 14.08 -24.40 15.39
N ALA A 33 15.01 -23.98 16.26
CA ALA A 33 15.94 -22.87 16.00
C ALA A 33 16.94 -23.12 14.84
N GLY A 34 17.07 -24.35 14.35
CA GLY A 34 17.88 -24.70 13.18
C GLY A 34 17.16 -24.62 11.82
N HIS A 35 15.83 -24.47 11.81
CA HIS A 35 15.03 -24.38 10.59
C HIS A 35 14.09 -23.19 10.70
N ALA A 36 14.35 -22.11 9.94
CA ALA A 36 13.52 -20.88 9.89
C ALA A 36 12.01 -21.17 9.93
N THR A 37 11.36 -21.07 11.09
CA THR A 37 10.20 -21.95 11.32
C THR A 37 8.84 -21.31 11.05
N PHE A 38 8.45 -20.24 11.75
CA PHE A 38 7.11 -19.67 11.54
C PHE A 38 7.05 -18.20 11.91
N ALA A 39 7.76 -17.78 12.96
CA ALA A 39 7.87 -16.37 13.32
C ALA A 39 8.56 -15.57 12.20
N ASP A 40 9.68 -16.07 11.65
CA ASP A 40 10.36 -15.42 10.52
C ASP A 40 9.50 -15.38 9.26
N ILE A 41 8.72 -16.42 8.98
CA ILE A 41 7.81 -16.46 7.82
C ILE A 41 6.65 -15.49 8.02
N GLY A 42 6.05 -15.46 9.20
CA GLY A 42 4.98 -14.53 9.55
C GLY A 42 5.44 -13.09 9.52
N ILE A 43 6.60 -12.77 10.11
CA ILE A 43 7.17 -11.42 10.10
C ILE A 43 7.50 -10.97 8.68
N LYS A 44 8.12 -11.83 7.85
CA LYS A 44 8.38 -11.52 6.43
C LYS A 44 7.09 -11.31 5.65
N PHE A 45 6.09 -12.17 5.82
CA PHE A 45 4.80 -12.05 5.13
C PHE A 45 4.05 -10.77 5.54
N LEU A 46 3.96 -10.46 6.83
CA LEU A 46 3.36 -9.22 7.33
C LEU A 46 4.14 -7.98 6.88
N ALA A 47 5.47 -8.05 6.86
CA ALA A 47 6.31 -6.96 6.37
C ALA A 47 6.11 -6.74 4.87
N ASP A 48 6.13 -7.78 4.04
CA ASP A 48 5.90 -7.69 2.60
C ASP A 48 4.49 -7.17 2.28
N PHE A 49 3.47 -7.61 3.02
CA PHE A 49 2.10 -7.13 2.85
C PHE A 49 1.97 -5.64 3.20
N ARG A 50 2.55 -5.21 4.33
CA ARG A 50 2.51 -3.81 4.77
C ARG A 50 3.30 -2.90 3.83
N ILE A 51 4.45 -3.36 3.32
CA ILE A 51 5.25 -2.62 2.34
C ILE A 51 4.47 -2.51 1.03
N SER A 52 3.90 -3.62 0.54
CA SER A 52 3.10 -3.64 -0.69
C SER A 52 1.88 -2.71 -0.60
N GLU A 53 1.18 -2.71 0.54
CA GLU A 53 0.04 -1.85 0.79
C GLU A 53 0.42 -0.37 0.78
N VAL A 54 1.47 0.01 1.52
CA VAL A 54 1.96 1.40 1.56
C VAL A 54 2.43 1.87 0.19
N VAL A 55 3.17 1.02 -0.55
CA VAL A 55 3.62 1.34 -1.90
C VAL A 55 2.43 1.48 -2.85
N SER A 56 1.44 0.59 -2.76
CA SER A 56 0.24 0.63 -3.60
C SER A 56 -0.58 1.90 -3.37
N TYR A 57 -0.77 2.28 -2.11
CA TYR A 57 -1.45 3.54 -1.78
C TYR A 57 -0.64 4.77 -2.20
N ALA A 58 0.69 4.75 -2.03
CA ALA A 58 1.56 5.86 -2.45
C ALA A 58 1.55 6.05 -3.97
N VAL A 59 1.64 4.96 -4.74
CA VAL A 59 1.58 4.98 -6.21
C VAL A 59 0.18 5.37 -6.68
N GLY A 60 -0.88 4.82 -6.08
CA GLY A 60 -2.26 5.16 -6.42
C GLY A 60 -2.57 6.63 -6.16
N ALA A 61 -2.32 7.12 -4.95
CA ALA A 61 -2.54 8.52 -4.59
C ALA A 61 -1.65 9.46 -5.41
N GLY A 62 -0.37 9.11 -5.59
CA GLY A 62 0.56 9.86 -6.42
C GLY A 62 0.11 9.96 -7.88
N GLY A 63 -0.38 8.87 -8.46
CA GLY A 63 -0.91 8.82 -9.81
C GLY A 63 -2.15 9.68 -10.00
N VAL A 64 -3.09 9.67 -9.05
CA VAL A 64 -4.29 10.52 -9.07
C VAL A 64 -3.92 12.00 -9.01
N ILE A 65 -3.06 12.38 -8.06
CA ILE A 65 -2.61 13.77 -7.90
C ILE A 65 -1.86 14.24 -9.17
N TYR A 66 -0.97 13.39 -9.68
CA TYR A 66 -0.22 13.67 -10.91
C TYR A 66 -1.16 13.84 -12.11
N GLY A 67 -2.11 12.93 -12.29
CA GLY A 67 -3.10 13.00 -13.37
C GLY A 67 -3.96 14.26 -13.32
N ALA A 68 -4.44 14.63 -12.13
CA ALA A 68 -5.20 15.87 -11.92
C ALA A 68 -4.37 17.12 -12.28
N ARG A 69 -3.11 17.16 -11.85
CA ARG A 69 -2.18 18.28 -12.15
C ARG A 69 -1.88 18.34 -13.65
N MET A 70 -1.62 17.21 -14.28
CA MET A 70 -1.34 17.13 -15.72
C MET A 70 -2.54 17.55 -16.57
N GLY A 71 -3.76 17.18 -16.16
CA GLY A 71 -5.00 17.63 -16.79
C GLY A 71 -5.14 19.15 -16.76
N LYS A 72 -4.81 19.78 -15.63
CA LYS A 72 -4.82 21.25 -15.52
C LYS A 72 -3.77 21.90 -16.43
N LEU A 73 -2.52 21.41 -16.39
CA LEU A 73 -1.45 21.94 -17.26
C LEU A 73 -1.80 21.84 -18.75
N LYS A 74 -2.42 20.73 -19.18
CA LYS A 74 -2.87 20.56 -20.56
C LYS A 74 -3.87 21.65 -20.96
N LYS A 75 -4.87 21.91 -20.11
CA LYS A 75 -5.89 22.95 -20.37
C LYS A 75 -5.26 24.34 -20.44
N ASP A 76 -4.35 24.66 -19.53
CA ASP A 76 -3.66 25.95 -19.50
C ASP A 76 -2.77 26.14 -20.75
N ALA A 77 -2.10 25.08 -21.21
CA ALA A 77 -1.30 25.10 -22.43
C ALA A 77 -2.17 25.28 -23.69
N ILE A 78 -3.32 24.60 -23.75
CA ILE A 78 -4.31 24.75 -24.83
C ILE A 78 -4.82 26.19 -24.85
N GLU A 79 -5.20 26.76 -23.71
CA GLU A 79 -5.70 28.13 -23.61
C GLU A 79 -4.70 29.16 -24.15
N ARG A 80 -3.42 28.99 -23.80
CA ARG A 80 -2.34 29.85 -24.31
C ARG A 80 -2.14 29.72 -25.83
N MET A 81 -2.22 28.50 -26.37
CA MET A 81 -2.04 28.27 -27.81
C MET A 81 -3.26 28.70 -28.62
N ALA A 82 -4.47 28.42 -28.13
CA ALA A 82 -5.73 28.79 -28.76
C ALA A 82 -5.86 30.31 -28.93
N GLY A 83 -5.45 31.09 -27.92
CA GLY A 83 -5.41 32.55 -28.02
C GLY A 83 -4.50 33.04 -29.15
N ARG A 84 -3.28 32.50 -29.25
CA ARG A 84 -2.33 32.84 -30.32
C ARG A 84 -2.84 32.43 -31.70
N ILE A 85 -3.39 31.22 -31.82
CA ILE A 85 -3.95 30.73 -33.09
C ILE A 85 -5.08 31.65 -33.54
N LYS A 86 -6.01 32.01 -32.65
CA LYS A 86 -7.10 32.92 -32.98
C LYS A 86 -6.61 34.29 -33.45
N GLU A 87 -5.59 34.84 -32.79
CA GLU A 87 -4.99 36.12 -33.20
C GLU A 87 -4.37 36.04 -34.59
N LEU A 88 -3.64 34.96 -34.89
CA LEU A 88 -3.02 34.71 -36.19
C LEU A 88 -4.06 34.43 -37.29
N GLU A 89 -5.10 33.65 -36.98
CA GLU A 89 -6.20 33.37 -37.92
C GLU A 89 -6.96 34.65 -38.27
N THR A 90 -7.25 35.50 -37.28
CA THR A 90 -7.94 36.79 -37.50
C THR A 90 -7.10 37.74 -38.37
N LYS A 91 -5.76 37.71 -38.23
CA LYS A 91 -4.84 38.50 -39.07
C LYS A 91 -4.78 38.01 -40.52
N MET A 92 -4.98 36.71 -40.75
CA MET A 92 -4.86 36.09 -42.07
C MET A 92 -6.20 36.06 -42.82
N ASP A 93 -7.30 35.77 -42.13
CA ASP A 93 -8.66 35.72 -42.66
C ASP A 93 -9.66 36.22 -41.59
N PRO A 94 -10.14 37.47 -41.68
CA PRO A 94 -11.10 38.04 -40.74
C PRO A 94 -12.44 37.30 -40.68
N GLY A 95 -12.80 36.53 -41.71
CA GLY A 95 -14.05 35.77 -41.80
C GLY A 95 -13.96 34.36 -41.21
N ARG A 96 -12.77 33.90 -40.82
CA ARG A 96 -12.55 32.55 -40.31
C ARG A 96 -13.00 32.41 -38.86
N SER A 97 -14.13 31.73 -38.64
CA SER A 97 -14.55 31.34 -37.29
C SER A 97 -13.92 29.99 -36.92
N SER A 98 -13.08 29.96 -35.90
CA SER A 98 -12.54 28.70 -35.35
C SER A 98 -13.68 27.79 -34.85
N SER A 99 -13.43 26.48 -34.76
CA SER A 99 -14.33 25.51 -34.15
C SER A 99 -14.93 26.07 -32.85
N ARG A 100 -16.25 25.96 -32.62
CA ARG A 100 -17.00 26.55 -31.49
C ARG A 100 -16.61 26.04 -30.08
N LEU A 101 -15.44 25.39 -29.97
CA LEU A 101 -14.82 24.93 -28.75
C LEU A 101 -14.51 26.10 -27.80
N THR A 102 -14.49 25.79 -26.52
CA THR A 102 -14.04 26.74 -25.49
C THR A 102 -12.54 27.06 -25.67
N PRO A 103 -12.03 28.18 -25.12
CA PRO A 103 -10.61 28.49 -25.13
C PRO A 103 -9.73 27.37 -24.54
N ARG A 104 -10.30 26.52 -23.67
CA ARG A 104 -9.61 25.36 -23.07
C ARG A 104 -9.71 24.07 -23.88
N GLY A 105 -10.31 24.12 -25.08
CA GLY A 105 -10.47 22.96 -25.96
C GLY A 105 -11.57 21.99 -25.54
N GLU A 106 -12.48 22.41 -24.65
CA GLU A 106 -13.63 21.60 -24.24
C GLU A 106 -14.86 21.89 -25.12
N THR A 107 -15.62 20.85 -25.42
CA THR A 107 -16.98 20.95 -25.98
C THR A 107 -17.86 21.70 -24.99
N ARG A 108 -18.68 22.62 -25.49
CA ARG A 108 -19.62 23.37 -24.65
C ARG A 108 -20.60 22.42 -23.99
N SER A 109 -21.10 22.80 -22.81
CA SER A 109 -22.09 22.00 -22.08
C SER A 109 -23.36 21.75 -22.89
N GLU A 110 -23.73 22.69 -23.78
CA GLU A 110 -24.88 22.57 -24.69
C GLU A 110 -24.71 21.53 -25.82
N ASP A 111 -23.48 21.13 -26.15
CA ASP A 111 -23.14 20.20 -27.25
C ASP A 111 -22.75 18.80 -26.75
N LYS A 112 -22.93 18.52 -25.45
CA LYS A 112 -22.68 17.18 -24.88
C LYS A 112 -23.90 16.27 -25.18
N PRO A 113 -23.70 15.01 -25.64
CA PRO A 113 -24.78 14.07 -25.92
C PRO A 113 -25.53 13.63 -24.66
#